data_AF-G9X3G2-F1
#
_entry.id   AF-G9X3G2-F1
#
_cell.length_a   1.000
_cell.length_b   1.000
_cell.length_c   1.000
_cell.angle_alpha   90.00
_cell.angle_beta   90.00
_cell.angle_gamma   90.00
#
_symmetry.space_group_name_H-M   'P 1'
#
loop_
_entity.id
_entity.type
_entity.pdbx_description
1 polymer ?
#
loop_
_entity_poly.entity_id
_entity_poly.type
_entity_poly.pdbx_seq_one_letter_code
_entity_poly.pdbx_strand_id
1 'polypeptide(L)'
;MKKLTKIIIIAMLITYITTPLNIFAGQYVNYNSKTDTIDIISTVDGTYEQKTRADKELKEIYKKLQKGKKDIKKIKVNLITPKINIKKQPKKVMLTQKEMAQKVLELVNEKRREAGLKELTLSEDLMKGSKWKNDYMAKNNDYGHIPKDGTSMGNQGAKFYPTNFVGENIHVSYSLPGEYNDLTPQNLFQGWWDSPGHRANILNENYTQMGMAYTNSLTGVKSGDFRAYYATQWFGNPELNAPSDY
;
A
#
# COMPACT_ATOMS: atom_id res chain seq x y z
N MET A 1 -16.63 19.52 39.98
CA MET A 1 -16.10 18.13 40.03
C MET A 1 -16.93 17.10 39.24
N LYS A 2 -18.25 16.94 39.45
CA LYS A 2 -19.06 15.88 38.79
C LYS A 2 -19.12 15.91 37.24
N LYS A 3 -18.94 17.07 36.58
CA LYS A 3 -19.00 17.20 35.11
C LYS A 3 -17.69 16.76 34.42
N LEU A 4 -16.53 17.16 34.94
CA LEU A 4 -15.22 16.81 34.39
C LEU A 4 -14.94 15.30 34.48
N THR A 5 -15.27 14.67 35.62
CA THR A 5 -15.17 13.20 35.79
C THR A 5 -16.04 12.44 34.78
N LYS A 6 -17.23 12.95 34.45
CA LYS A 6 -18.11 12.35 33.43
C LYS A 6 -17.54 12.47 32.01
N ILE A 7 -16.79 13.54 31.70
CA ILE A 7 -16.12 13.76 30.41
C ILE A 7 -14.96 12.76 30.26
N ILE A 8 -14.15 12.60 31.30
CA ILE A 8 -13.03 11.65 31.33
C ILE A 8 -13.51 10.21 31.15
N ILE A 9 -14.59 9.81 31.83
CA ILE A 9 -15.18 8.47 31.68
C ILE A 9 -15.64 8.20 30.23
N ILE A 10 -16.25 9.19 29.56
CA ILE A 10 -16.70 9.04 28.17
C ILE A 10 -15.50 8.88 27.23
N ALA A 11 -14.45 9.69 27.41
CA ALA A 11 -13.23 9.55 26.62
C ALA A 11 -12.58 8.16 26.80
N MET A 12 -12.45 7.68 28.05
CA MET A 12 -11.90 6.35 28.35
C MET A 12 -12.71 5.20 27.72
N LEU A 13 -14.04 5.29 27.74
CA LEU A 13 -14.92 4.30 27.11
C LEU A 13 -14.71 4.25 25.59
N ILE A 14 -14.55 5.39 24.93
CA ILE A 14 -14.31 5.45 23.48
C ILE A 14 -12.95 4.85 23.15
N THR A 15 -11.89 5.21 23.90
CA THR A 15 -10.57 4.59 23.74
C THR A 15 -10.62 3.06 23.91
N TYR A 16 -11.30 2.55 24.94
CA TYR A 16 -11.44 1.11 25.19
C TYR A 16 -12.10 0.33 24.03
N ILE A 17 -12.97 0.97 23.25
CA ILE A 17 -13.64 0.35 22.09
C ILE A 17 -12.74 0.35 20.86
N THR A 18 -11.99 1.43 20.64
CA THR A 18 -11.15 1.59 19.44
C THR A 18 -9.89 0.72 19.51
N THR A 19 -9.35 0.47 20.71
CA THR A 19 -8.14 -0.35 20.91
C THR A 19 -8.27 -1.80 20.41
N PRO A 20 -9.30 -2.60 20.77
CA PRO A 20 -9.45 -3.98 20.27
C PRO A 20 -9.83 -4.07 18.78
N LEU A 21 -10.14 -2.94 18.13
CA LEU A 21 -10.44 -2.87 16.69
C LEU A 21 -9.19 -2.50 15.85
N ASN A 22 -8.01 -2.33 16.47
CA ASN A 22 -6.78 -1.83 15.84
C ASN A 22 -6.97 -0.48 15.12
N ILE A 23 -7.86 0.36 15.65
CA ILE A 23 -8.15 1.69 15.10
C ILE A 23 -7.32 2.72 15.86
N PHE A 24 -6.49 3.49 15.15
CA PHE A 24 -5.92 4.72 15.70
C PHE A 24 -6.99 5.80 15.66
N ALA A 25 -7.38 6.30 16.84
CA ALA A 25 -8.37 7.35 16.98
C ALA A 25 -7.70 8.61 17.56
N GLY A 26 -7.56 9.65 16.73
CA GLY A 26 -7.32 11.00 17.22
C GLY A 26 -8.62 11.51 17.82
N GLN A 27 -8.68 11.62 19.14
CA GLN A 27 -9.90 12.06 19.84
C GLN A 27 -9.71 13.46 20.39
N TYR A 28 -10.58 14.38 19.96
CA TYR A 28 -10.74 15.69 20.56
C TYR A 28 -12.12 15.77 21.18
N VAL A 29 -12.17 15.80 22.51
CA VAL A 29 -13.41 16.02 23.27
C VAL A 29 -13.41 17.46 23.76
N ASN A 30 -14.35 18.25 23.25
CA ASN A 30 -14.54 19.64 23.64
C ASN A 30 -15.89 19.82 24.34
N TYR A 31 -15.93 20.50 25.48
CA TYR A 31 -17.18 20.86 26.13
C TYR A 31 -17.52 22.32 25.82
N ASN A 32 -18.62 22.53 25.12
CA ASN A 32 -19.15 23.85 24.87
C ASN A 32 -20.08 24.25 26.03
N SER A 33 -19.54 25.06 26.94
CA SER A 33 -20.28 25.55 28.11
C SER A 33 -21.43 26.50 27.77
N LYS A 34 -21.39 27.16 26.60
CA LYS A 34 -22.46 28.08 26.14
C LYS A 34 -23.70 27.34 25.67
N THR A 35 -23.52 26.18 25.03
CA THR A 35 -24.61 25.33 24.53
C THR A 35 -24.90 24.12 25.43
N ASP A 36 -24.13 23.96 26.51
CA ASP A 36 -24.10 22.79 27.40
C ASP A 36 -24.00 21.46 26.62
N THR A 37 -23.18 21.46 25.56
CA THR A 37 -22.95 20.31 24.69
C THR A 37 -21.52 19.79 24.80
N ILE A 38 -21.36 18.48 24.68
CA ILE A 38 -20.05 17.86 24.49
C ILE A 38 -19.92 17.54 23.01
N ASP A 39 -18.90 18.11 22.37
CA ASP A 39 -18.47 17.84 21.01
C ASP A 39 -17.37 16.78 21.05
N ILE A 40 -17.66 15.61 20.51
CA ILE A 40 -16.69 14.52 20.39
C ILE A 40 -16.32 14.43 18.92
N ILE A 41 -15.06 14.72 18.61
CA ILE A 41 -14.46 14.56 17.30
C ILE A 41 -13.56 13.34 17.38
N SER A 42 -13.94 12.27 16.68
CA SER A 42 -13.10 11.09 16.51
C SER A 42 -12.71 11.01 15.05
N THR A 43 -11.41 11.00 14.77
CA THR A 43 -10.90 10.41 13.54
C THR A 43 -10.80 8.90 13.74
N VAL A 44 -11.03 8.12 12.69
CA VAL A 44 -11.04 6.65 12.75
C VAL A 44 -10.22 6.15 11.57
N ASP A 45 -9.03 5.63 11.85
CA ASP A 45 -8.17 4.95 10.86
C ASP A 45 -8.29 3.43 11.01
N GLY A 46 -8.34 2.67 9.92
CA GLY A 46 -8.61 1.22 9.91
C GLY A 46 -9.39 0.73 8.68
N THR A 47 -9.67 -0.59 8.60
CA THR A 47 -10.34 -1.21 7.44
C THR A 47 -11.80 -0.74 7.31
N TYR A 48 -12.41 -0.92 6.13
CA TYR A 48 -13.82 -0.55 5.91
C TYR A 48 -14.78 -1.26 6.88
N GLU A 49 -14.54 -2.54 7.12
CA GLU A 49 -15.34 -3.35 8.05
C GLU A 49 -15.13 -2.91 9.50
N GLN A 50 -13.89 -2.62 9.89
CA GLN A 50 -13.55 -2.06 11.21
C GLN A 50 -14.19 -0.69 11.44
N LYS A 51 -14.13 0.20 10.45
CA LYS A 51 -14.76 1.53 10.47
C LYS A 51 -16.29 1.43 10.54
N THR A 52 -16.90 0.53 9.77
CA THR A 52 -18.36 0.31 9.76
C THR A 52 -18.83 -0.25 11.10
N ARG A 53 -18.08 -1.19 11.67
CA ARG A 53 -18.35 -1.78 12.98
C ARG A 53 -18.19 -0.75 14.10
N ALA A 54 -17.10 0.03 14.07
CA ALA A 54 -16.86 1.11 15.02
C ALA A 54 -17.96 2.17 14.99
N ASP A 55 -18.40 2.60 13.79
CA ASP A 55 -19.52 3.55 13.65
C ASP A 55 -20.83 3.02 14.25
N LYS A 56 -21.13 1.73 14.04
CA LYS A 56 -22.31 1.07 14.62
C LYS A 56 -22.22 0.96 16.15
N GLU A 57 -21.08 0.52 16.68
CA GLU A 57 -20.86 0.35 18.12
C GLU A 57 -20.84 1.69 18.86
N LEU A 58 -20.20 2.72 18.28
CA LEU A 58 -20.21 4.09 18.79
C LEU A 58 -21.63 4.65 18.84
N LYS A 59 -22.42 4.50 17.77
CA LYS A 59 -23.83 4.95 17.74
C LYS A 59 -24.68 4.30 18.84
N GLU A 60 -24.53 2.99 19.08
CA GLU A 60 -25.26 2.30 20.14
C GLU A 60 -24.84 2.74 21.55
N ILE A 61 -23.55 3.00 21.76
CA ILE A 61 -23.05 3.51 23.05
C ILE A 61 -23.52 4.95 23.28
N TYR A 62 -23.53 5.78 22.25
CA TYR A 62 -24.11 7.13 22.32
C TYR A 62 -25.60 7.09 22.65
N LYS A 63 -26.36 6.16 22.05
CA LYS A 63 -27.77 5.94 22.37
C LYS A 63 -27.98 5.53 23.83
N LYS A 64 -27.12 4.65 24.36
CA LYS A 64 -27.12 4.25 25.79
C LYS A 64 -26.74 5.41 26.72
N LEU A 65 -25.75 6.22 26.35
CA LEU A 65 -25.32 7.40 27.10
C LEU A 65 -26.41 8.49 27.17
N GLN A 66 -27.14 8.71 26.06
CA GLN A 66 -28.29 9.62 26.02
C GLN A 66 -29.45 9.11 26.90
N LYS A 67 -29.71 7.80 26.90
CA LYS A 67 -30.77 7.18 27.72
C LYS A 67 -30.46 7.22 29.22
N GLY A 68 -29.19 7.34 29.61
CA GLY A 68 -28.73 7.24 30.99
C GLY A 68 -28.49 8.54 31.77
N LYS A 69 -28.72 9.75 31.22
CA LYS A 69 -28.41 11.02 31.93
C LYS A 69 -29.50 12.08 31.81
N LYS A 70 -30.12 12.44 32.95
CA LYS A 70 -31.10 13.54 33.10
C LYS A 70 -30.50 14.96 33.07
N ASP A 71 -29.17 15.11 33.17
CA ASP A 71 -28.51 16.42 33.44
C ASP A 71 -27.67 16.99 32.28
N ILE A 72 -27.64 16.35 31.11
CA ILE A 72 -26.95 16.87 29.91
C ILE A 72 -28.01 17.07 28.85
N LYS A 73 -28.36 18.32 28.55
CA LYS A 73 -29.52 18.63 27.71
C LYS A 73 -29.36 18.13 26.27
N LYS A 74 -28.14 18.17 25.69
CA LYS A 74 -27.85 17.68 24.34
C LYS A 74 -26.38 17.23 24.22
N ILE A 75 -26.15 16.04 23.66
CA ILE A 75 -24.83 15.62 23.18
C ILE A 75 -24.80 15.88 21.68
N LYS A 76 -23.83 16.67 21.18
CA LYS A 76 -23.69 16.95 19.75
C LYS A 76 -22.42 16.25 19.25
N VAL A 77 -22.60 15.19 18.48
CA VAL A 77 -21.47 14.42 17.96
C VAL A 77 -21.18 14.90 16.54
N ASN A 78 -20.00 15.49 16.35
CA ASN A 78 -19.48 15.81 15.02
C ASN A 78 -18.53 14.68 14.61
N LEU A 79 -19.11 13.60 14.07
CA LEU A 79 -18.32 12.56 13.41
C LEU A 79 -17.73 13.16 12.14
N ILE A 80 -16.45 13.52 12.18
CA ILE A 80 -15.66 13.75 10.98
C ILE A 80 -15.21 12.37 10.51
N THR A 81 -16.17 11.57 10.05
CA THR A 81 -15.83 10.52 9.10
C THR A 81 -15.51 11.23 7.79
N PRO A 82 -14.38 10.93 7.13
CA PRO A 82 -14.20 11.36 5.76
C PRO A 82 -15.45 10.93 5.00
N LYS A 83 -16.15 11.87 4.35
CA LYS A 83 -17.27 11.54 3.47
C LYS A 83 -16.70 10.75 2.29
N ILE A 84 -16.57 9.43 2.44
CA ILE A 84 -16.29 8.56 1.31
C ILE A 84 -17.58 8.52 0.51
N ASN A 85 -17.57 9.14 -0.67
CA ASN A 85 -18.65 9.05 -1.63
C ASN A 85 -18.63 7.64 -2.23
N ILE A 86 -19.27 6.69 -1.55
CA ILE A 86 -19.39 5.30 -2.01
C ILE A 86 -20.50 5.24 -3.08
N LYS A 87 -20.17 5.62 -4.32
CA LYS A 87 -20.75 4.86 -5.43
C LYS A 87 -20.28 3.42 -5.21
N LYS A 88 -21.17 2.42 -5.28
CA LYS A 88 -20.82 0.98 -5.36
C LYS A 88 -19.58 0.88 -6.24
N GLN A 89 -18.40 0.71 -5.64
CA GLN A 89 -17.21 0.62 -6.46
C GLN A 89 -17.37 -0.66 -7.27
N PRO A 90 -17.24 -0.58 -8.61
CA PRO A 90 -17.25 -1.80 -9.41
C PRO A 90 -16.19 -2.73 -8.85
N LYS A 91 -16.40 -4.05 -8.90
CA LYS A 91 -15.34 -5.04 -8.69
C LYS A 91 -14.07 -4.50 -9.36
N LYS A 92 -13.06 -4.07 -8.58
CA LYS A 92 -11.83 -3.51 -9.14
C LYS A 92 -11.23 -4.62 -9.98
N VAL A 93 -11.29 -4.47 -11.31
CA VAL A 93 -10.70 -5.42 -12.25
C VAL A 93 -9.20 -5.42 -11.95
N MET A 94 -8.71 -6.51 -11.38
CA MET A 94 -7.29 -6.67 -11.15
C MET A 94 -6.59 -6.73 -12.49
N LEU A 95 -5.55 -5.93 -12.66
CA LEU A 95 -4.73 -5.98 -13.85
C LEU A 95 -4.05 -7.35 -13.91
N THR A 96 -4.03 -7.98 -15.07
CA THR A 96 -3.11 -9.09 -15.33
C THR A 96 -1.66 -8.62 -15.21
N GLN A 97 -0.71 -9.56 -15.11
CA GLN A 97 0.73 -9.24 -15.12
C GLN A 97 1.09 -8.36 -16.32
N LYS A 98 0.58 -8.72 -17.51
CA LYS A 98 0.84 -8.01 -18.76
C LYS A 98 0.24 -6.61 -18.76
N GLU A 99 -1.00 -6.44 -18.29
CA GLU A 99 -1.64 -5.12 -18.23
C GLU A 99 -0.94 -4.19 -17.23
N MET A 100 -0.51 -4.72 -16.07
CA MET A 100 0.26 -3.91 -15.12
C MET A 100 1.62 -3.51 -15.69
N ALA A 101 2.34 -4.46 -16.29
CA ALA A 101 3.62 -4.20 -16.94
C ALA A 101 3.49 -3.16 -18.06
N GLN A 102 2.44 -3.24 -18.89
CA GLN A 102 2.20 -2.29 -19.98
C GLN A 102 1.96 -0.87 -19.44
N LYS A 103 1.13 -0.72 -18.41
CA LYS A 103 0.86 0.59 -17.80
C LYS A 103 2.09 1.18 -17.12
N VAL A 104 2.93 0.35 -16.51
CA VAL A 104 4.19 0.83 -15.92
C VAL A 104 5.21 1.18 -17.01
N LEU A 105 5.28 0.41 -18.11
CA LEU A 105 6.11 0.74 -19.26
C LEU A 105 5.74 2.12 -19.82
N GLU A 106 4.46 2.45 -19.94
CA GLU A 106 3.99 3.75 -20.40
C GLU A 106 4.54 4.91 -19.54
N LEU A 107 4.49 4.77 -18.21
CA LEU A 107 5.03 5.75 -17.25
C LEU A 107 6.55 5.85 -17.32
N VAL A 108 7.24 4.72 -17.46
CA VAL A 108 8.70 4.65 -17.66
C VAL A 108 9.09 5.38 -18.93
N ASN A 109 8.42 5.07 -20.05
CA ASN A 109 8.73 5.67 -21.35
C ASN A 109 8.38 7.16 -21.39
N GLU A 110 7.36 7.62 -20.65
CA GLU A 110 7.11 9.05 -20.45
C GLU A 110 8.34 9.76 -19.88
N LYS A 111 8.92 9.25 -18.79
CA LYS A 111 10.13 9.84 -18.20
C LYS A 111 11.38 9.69 -19.04
N ARG A 112 11.50 8.58 -19.80
CA ARG A 112 12.61 8.41 -20.74
C ARG A 112 12.53 9.41 -21.90
N ARG A 113 11.33 9.66 -22.45
CA ARG A 113 11.12 10.70 -23.47
C ARG A 113 11.46 12.09 -22.95
N GLU A 114 11.01 12.44 -21.74
CA GLU A 114 11.36 13.71 -21.08
C GLU A 114 12.88 13.89 -20.94
N ALA A 115 13.62 12.80 -20.73
CA ALA A 115 15.07 12.78 -20.64
C ALA A 115 15.80 12.67 -21.99
N GLY A 116 15.09 12.63 -23.12
CA GLY A 116 15.68 12.46 -24.46
C GLY A 116 16.21 11.05 -24.75
N LEU A 117 15.78 10.05 -23.98
CA LEU A 117 16.19 8.65 -24.12
C LEU A 117 15.22 7.86 -25.01
N LYS A 118 15.74 6.80 -25.64
CA LYS A 118 14.93 5.83 -26.39
C LYS A 118 13.96 5.11 -25.45
N GLU A 119 12.76 4.86 -25.95
CA GLU A 119 11.75 4.06 -25.28
C GLU A 119 12.19 2.60 -25.13
N LEU A 120 11.78 1.99 -24.03
CA LEU A 120 11.91 0.55 -23.80
C LEU A 120 10.72 -0.20 -24.41
N THR A 121 10.91 -1.49 -24.66
CA THR A 121 9.83 -2.43 -25.01
C THR A 121 9.65 -3.50 -23.93
N LEU A 122 8.47 -4.11 -23.85
CA LEU A 122 8.27 -5.27 -22.98
C LEU A 122 8.94 -6.51 -23.57
N SER A 123 9.71 -7.23 -22.76
CA SER A 123 10.32 -8.51 -23.09
C SER A 123 9.68 -9.63 -22.28
N GLU A 124 9.15 -10.65 -22.96
CA GLU A 124 8.55 -11.82 -22.29
C GLU A 124 9.57 -12.57 -21.42
N ASP A 125 10.84 -12.54 -21.80
CA ASP A 125 11.92 -13.20 -21.07
C ASP A 125 12.27 -12.44 -19.79
N LEU A 126 12.35 -11.11 -19.83
CA LEU A 126 12.48 -10.29 -18.63
C LEU A 126 11.24 -10.39 -17.74
N MET A 127 10.04 -10.58 -18.31
CA MET A 127 8.82 -10.82 -17.54
C MET A 127 8.89 -12.15 -16.77
N LYS A 128 9.37 -13.24 -17.41
CA LYS A 128 9.59 -14.54 -16.74
C LYS A 128 10.63 -14.42 -15.62
N GLY A 129 11.74 -13.74 -15.87
CA GLY A 129 12.79 -13.51 -14.88
C GLY A 129 12.30 -12.68 -13.68
N SER A 130 11.62 -11.56 -13.96
CA SER A 130 10.97 -10.74 -12.93
C SER A 130 9.97 -11.55 -12.11
N LYS A 131 9.22 -12.45 -12.75
CA LYS A 131 8.26 -13.33 -12.05
C LYS A 131 8.96 -14.30 -11.11
N TRP A 132 10.03 -14.96 -11.56
CA TRP A 132 10.82 -15.84 -10.70
C TRP A 132 11.31 -15.10 -9.45
N LYS A 133 11.87 -13.90 -9.62
CA LYS A 133 12.37 -13.09 -8.51
C LYS A 133 11.25 -12.65 -7.57
N ASN A 134 10.13 -12.18 -8.13
CA ASN A 134 8.98 -11.76 -7.35
C ASN A 134 8.42 -12.92 -6.52
N ASP A 135 8.27 -14.11 -7.14
CA ASP A 135 7.82 -15.31 -6.46
C ASP A 135 8.80 -15.76 -5.38
N TYR A 136 10.12 -15.61 -5.61
CA TYR A 136 11.14 -15.90 -4.60
C TYR A 136 10.98 -15.00 -3.37
N MET A 137 10.90 -13.68 -3.57
CA MET A 137 10.73 -12.73 -2.46
C MET A 137 9.44 -13.01 -1.70
N ALA A 138 8.35 -13.29 -2.42
CA ALA A 138 7.06 -13.63 -1.85
C ALA A 138 7.13 -14.93 -1.02
N LYS A 139 7.67 -16.02 -1.59
CA LYS A 139 7.73 -17.33 -0.95
C LYS A 139 8.57 -17.31 0.33
N ASN A 140 9.68 -16.57 0.31
CA ASN A 140 10.65 -16.58 1.41
C ASN A 140 10.48 -15.40 2.38
N ASN A 141 9.51 -14.51 2.14
CA ASN A 141 9.38 -13.24 2.86
C ASN A 141 10.72 -12.48 2.91
N ASP A 142 11.41 -12.45 1.78
CA ASP A 142 12.79 -12.00 1.65
C ASP A 142 12.87 -10.85 0.64
N TYR A 143 12.70 -9.63 1.14
CA TYR A 143 12.85 -8.43 0.33
C TYR A 143 14.32 -8.03 0.22
N GLY A 144 14.91 -8.27 -0.94
CA GLY A 144 16.30 -7.90 -1.22
C GLY A 144 16.74 -8.28 -2.63
N HIS A 145 17.77 -7.59 -3.13
CA HIS A 145 18.32 -7.85 -4.47
C HIS A 145 19.04 -9.20 -4.53
N ILE A 146 19.70 -9.61 -3.45
CA ILE A 146 20.43 -10.89 -3.37
C ILE A 146 19.59 -11.90 -2.58
N PRO A 147 19.26 -13.07 -3.15
CA PRO A 147 18.64 -14.18 -2.43
C PRO A 147 19.48 -14.63 -1.22
N LYS A 148 18.85 -14.82 -0.05
CA LYS A 148 19.55 -15.29 1.16
C LYS A 148 20.15 -16.70 1.07
N ASP A 149 19.66 -17.53 0.16
CA ASP A 149 20.19 -18.88 -0.07
C ASP A 149 21.48 -18.91 -0.91
N GLY A 150 22.02 -17.74 -1.28
CA GLY A 150 23.25 -17.63 -2.05
C GLY A 150 23.06 -17.83 -3.56
N THR A 151 21.81 -17.91 -4.05
CA THR A 151 21.53 -17.97 -5.49
C THR A 151 22.13 -16.76 -6.21
N SER A 152 23.04 -17.02 -7.16
CA SER A 152 23.59 -15.99 -8.04
C SER A 152 22.51 -15.44 -8.96
N MET A 153 22.20 -14.15 -8.81
CA MET A 153 21.24 -13.44 -9.65
C MET A 153 21.69 -13.38 -11.12
N GLY A 154 23.00 -13.28 -11.38
CA GLY A 154 23.54 -13.31 -12.75
C GLY A 154 23.29 -14.67 -13.42
N ASN A 155 23.64 -15.77 -12.75
CA ASN A 155 23.41 -17.13 -13.26
C ASN A 155 21.92 -17.43 -13.43
N GLN A 156 21.09 -16.91 -12.53
CA GLN A 156 19.65 -17.10 -12.62
C GLN A 156 19.03 -16.23 -13.73
N GLY A 157 19.48 -14.99 -13.88
CA GLY A 157 19.09 -14.09 -14.96
C GLY A 157 19.41 -14.66 -16.34
N ALA A 158 20.60 -15.27 -16.48
CA ALA A 158 21.03 -15.93 -17.72
C ALA A 158 20.16 -17.12 -18.17
N LYS A 159 19.32 -17.67 -17.28
CA LYS A 159 18.32 -18.71 -17.65
C LYS A 159 17.11 -18.13 -18.36
N PHE A 160 16.88 -16.83 -18.19
CA PHE A 160 15.72 -16.14 -18.74
C PHE A 160 16.11 -15.21 -19.88
N TYR A 161 17.18 -14.45 -19.69
CA TYR A 161 17.63 -13.43 -20.63
C TYR A 161 18.99 -13.81 -21.22
N PRO A 162 19.24 -13.56 -22.51
CA PRO A 162 20.45 -14.03 -23.20
C PRO A 162 21.74 -13.41 -22.67
N THR A 163 21.64 -12.28 -21.95
CA THR A 163 22.79 -11.57 -21.39
C THR A 163 22.68 -11.43 -19.88
N ASN A 164 23.82 -11.21 -19.24
CA ASN A 164 23.91 -10.87 -17.82
C ASN A 164 23.74 -9.35 -17.56
N PHE A 165 23.52 -8.53 -18.59
CA PHE A 165 23.32 -7.08 -18.44
C PHE A 165 21.88 -6.78 -18.01
N VAL A 166 21.59 -7.05 -16.75
CA VAL A 166 20.25 -6.90 -16.18
C VAL A 166 20.28 -5.90 -15.01
N GLY A 167 19.41 -4.89 -15.08
CA GLY A 167 19.13 -3.98 -13.96
C GLY A 167 17.88 -4.41 -13.22
N GLU A 168 17.79 -4.14 -11.91
CA GLU A 168 16.66 -4.56 -11.09
C GLU A 168 16.11 -3.41 -10.22
N ASN A 169 14.79 -3.25 -10.28
CA ASN A 169 14.01 -2.50 -9.30
C ASN A 169 13.07 -3.46 -8.57
N ILE A 170 13.03 -3.38 -7.23
CA ILE A 170 12.11 -4.17 -6.40
C ILE A 170 11.29 -3.26 -5.49
N HIS A 171 10.05 -3.67 -5.21
CA HIS A 171 9.17 -2.97 -4.30
C HIS A 171 8.48 -3.97 -3.37
N VAL A 172 8.26 -3.56 -2.13
CA VAL A 172 7.37 -4.25 -1.20
C VAL A 172 6.42 -3.22 -0.58
N SER A 173 5.15 -3.57 -0.50
CA SER A 173 4.15 -2.84 0.26
C SER A 173 3.36 -3.78 1.15
N TYR A 174 2.79 -3.23 2.22
CA TYR A 174 2.02 -3.99 3.21
C TYR A 174 0.59 -3.46 3.27
N SER A 175 -0.37 -4.33 3.52
CA SER A 175 -1.77 -3.94 3.77
C SER A 175 -2.38 -4.78 4.87
N LEU A 176 -3.33 -4.21 5.61
CA LEU A 176 -4.05 -4.95 6.63
C LEU A 176 -4.97 -6.03 6.00
N PRO A 177 -5.29 -7.11 6.73
CA PRO A 177 -6.24 -8.12 6.29
C PRO A 177 -7.60 -7.47 6.03
N GLY A 178 -8.17 -7.72 4.84
CA GLY A 178 -9.45 -7.13 4.44
C GLY A 178 -9.33 -5.74 3.81
N GLU A 179 -8.11 -5.16 3.74
CA GLU A 179 -7.82 -4.00 2.91
C GLU A 179 -7.26 -4.43 1.55
N TYR A 180 -7.57 -3.64 0.52
CA TYR A 180 -6.90 -3.76 -0.76
C TYR A 180 -5.59 -2.99 -0.70
N ASN A 181 -4.54 -3.57 -1.27
CA ASN A 181 -3.32 -2.80 -1.47
C ASN A 181 -3.55 -1.66 -2.47
N ASP A 182 -2.76 -0.61 -2.30
CA ASP A 182 -2.70 0.50 -3.26
C ASP A 182 -1.59 0.28 -4.29
N LEU A 183 -1.32 -0.99 -4.64
CA LEU A 183 -0.32 -1.35 -5.64
C LEU A 183 -0.89 -1.09 -7.03
N THR A 184 -0.98 0.19 -7.39
CA THR A 184 -1.35 0.68 -8.71
C THR A 184 -0.10 0.88 -9.57
N PRO A 185 -0.21 0.89 -10.91
CA PRO A 185 0.90 1.23 -11.78
C PRO A 185 1.57 2.56 -11.39
N GLN A 186 0.76 3.57 -11.08
CA GLN A 186 1.22 4.90 -10.69
C GLN A 186 2.00 4.87 -9.37
N ASN A 187 1.46 4.25 -8.32
CA ASN A 187 2.14 4.22 -7.01
C ASN A 187 3.43 3.41 -7.06
N LEU A 188 3.42 2.30 -7.80
CA LEU A 188 4.61 1.47 -7.98
C LEU A 188 5.70 2.19 -8.76
N PHE A 189 5.32 2.81 -9.89
CA PHE A 189 6.22 3.64 -10.66
C PHE A 189 6.78 4.79 -9.81
N GLN A 190 5.93 5.51 -9.08
CA GLN A 190 6.34 6.62 -8.23
C GLN A 190 7.33 6.17 -7.15
N GLY A 191 7.09 5.02 -6.50
CA GLY A 191 8.01 4.47 -5.51
C GLY A 191 9.39 4.14 -6.09
N TRP A 192 9.47 3.66 -7.32
CA TRP A 192 10.75 3.50 -8.02
C TRP A 192 11.33 4.84 -8.47
N TRP A 193 10.50 5.74 -8.97
CA TRP A 193 10.95 7.04 -9.43
C TRP A 193 11.55 7.86 -8.29
N ASP A 194 10.98 7.86 -7.09
CA ASP A 194 11.49 8.64 -5.95
C ASP A 194 12.78 8.07 -5.34
N SER A 195 13.14 6.83 -5.65
CA SER A 195 14.41 6.23 -5.25
C SER A 195 15.51 6.56 -6.28
N PRO A 196 16.61 7.24 -5.88
CA PRO A 196 17.68 7.59 -6.82
C PRO A 196 18.28 6.39 -7.56
N GLY A 197 18.49 5.26 -6.86
CA GLY A 197 19.04 4.05 -7.47
C GLY A 197 18.08 3.41 -8.48
N HIS A 198 16.80 3.32 -8.14
CA HIS A 198 15.80 2.78 -9.06
C HIS A 198 15.53 3.70 -10.25
N ARG A 199 15.56 5.03 -10.03
CA ARG A 199 15.48 6.05 -11.09
C ARG A 199 16.66 5.93 -12.04
N ALA A 200 17.87 5.69 -11.54
CA ALA A 200 19.05 5.49 -12.39
C ALA A 200 18.87 4.29 -13.33
N ASN A 201 18.28 3.18 -12.87
CA ASN A 201 17.93 2.06 -13.74
C ASN A 201 16.92 2.44 -14.83
N ILE A 202 15.86 3.16 -14.46
CA ILE A 202 14.82 3.65 -15.39
C ILE A 202 15.42 4.53 -16.49
N LEU A 203 16.41 5.36 -16.15
CA LEU A 203 17.06 6.32 -17.06
C LEU A 203 18.36 5.78 -17.69
N ASN A 204 18.70 4.52 -17.48
CA ASN A 204 19.91 3.96 -18.08
C ASN A 204 19.72 3.81 -19.59
N GLU A 205 20.57 4.49 -20.36
CA GLU A 205 20.53 4.54 -21.82
C GLU A 205 20.86 3.20 -22.49
N ASN A 206 21.59 2.34 -21.79
CA ASN A 206 22.01 1.04 -22.31
C ASN A 206 20.87 0.02 -22.34
N TYR A 207 19.76 0.24 -21.62
CA TYR A 207 18.61 -0.65 -21.66
C TYR A 207 17.72 -0.35 -22.87
N THR A 208 17.23 -1.43 -23.48
CA THR A 208 16.29 -1.39 -24.62
C THR A 208 14.99 -2.13 -24.31
N GLN A 209 14.99 -2.98 -23.29
CA GLN A 209 13.86 -3.80 -22.88
C GLN A 209 13.64 -3.71 -21.37
N MET A 210 12.40 -3.95 -20.95
CA MET A 210 12.06 -4.23 -19.56
C MET A 210 11.07 -5.39 -19.45
N GLY A 211 11.01 -5.97 -18.27
CA GLY A 211 9.99 -6.91 -17.85
C GLY A 211 9.60 -6.63 -16.41
N MET A 212 8.48 -7.19 -16.00
CA MET A 212 7.90 -6.90 -14.71
C MET A 212 7.06 -8.06 -14.20
N ALA A 213 7.02 -8.24 -12.89
CA ALA A 213 6.04 -9.06 -12.24
C ALA A 213 5.61 -8.45 -10.91
N TYR A 214 4.42 -8.81 -10.45
CA TYR A 214 3.91 -8.34 -9.17
C TYR A 214 3.03 -9.38 -8.48
N THR A 215 2.99 -9.36 -7.15
CA THR A 215 2.02 -10.14 -6.37
C THR A 215 0.65 -9.50 -6.51
N ASN A 216 -0.31 -10.23 -7.07
CA ASN A 216 -1.66 -9.71 -7.22
C ASN A 216 -2.30 -9.39 -5.85
N SER A 217 -3.27 -8.47 -5.84
CA SER A 217 -3.87 -7.98 -4.60
C SER A 217 -4.60 -9.06 -3.78
N LEU A 218 -4.99 -10.18 -4.39
CA LEU A 218 -5.71 -11.29 -3.73
C LEU A 218 -4.78 -12.32 -3.06
N THR A 219 -3.54 -12.47 -3.54
CA THR A 219 -2.60 -13.52 -3.09
C THR A 219 -1.48 -13.00 -2.20
N GLY A 220 -1.57 -11.73 -1.73
CA GLY A 220 -0.57 -11.14 -0.83
C GLY A 220 -0.16 -12.10 0.28
N VAL A 221 1.15 -12.21 0.53
CA VAL A 221 1.72 -13.20 1.44
C VAL A 221 1.45 -12.76 2.87
N LYS A 222 0.91 -13.65 3.71
CA LYS A 222 0.71 -13.34 5.13
C LYS A 222 2.07 -13.18 5.81
N SER A 223 2.31 -12.01 6.38
CA SER A 223 3.50 -11.68 7.15
C SER A 223 3.04 -11.06 8.48
N GLY A 224 2.96 -11.91 9.52
CA GLY A 224 2.28 -11.56 10.77
C GLY A 224 0.81 -11.21 10.55
N ASP A 225 0.38 -10.06 11.08
CA ASP A 225 -0.98 -9.53 10.93
C ASP A 225 -1.21 -8.78 9.61
N PHE A 226 -0.24 -8.76 8.68
CA PHE A 226 -0.32 -8.00 7.43
C PHE A 226 -0.21 -8.90 6.19
N ARG A 227 -0.61 -8.38 5.03
CA ARG A 227 -0.32 -8.94 3.71
C ARG A 227 0.81 -8.17 3.05
N ALA A 228 1.86 -8.87 2.64
CA ALA A 228 2.95 -8.31 1.85
C ALA A 228 2.68 -8.49 0.35
N TYR A 229 2.97 -7.45 -0.42
CA TYR A 229 2.84 -7.40 -1.86
C TYR A 229 4.15 -6.97 -2.47
N TYR A 230 4.68 -7.82 -3.35
CA TYR A 230 5.95 -7.60 -4.00
C TYR A 230 5.73 -7.13 -5.43
N ALA A 231 6.67 -6.36 -5.95
CA ALA A 231 6.82 -6.16 -7.38
C ALA A 231 8.29 -6.14 -7.75
N THR A 232 8.60 -6.65 -8.93
CA THR A 232 9.93 -6.69 -9.51
C THR A 232 9.86 -6.14 -10.92
N GLN A 233 10.81 -5.31 -11.30
CA GLN A 233 11.04 -4.85 -12.65
C GLN A 233 12.49 -5.13 -13.01
N TRP A 234 12.69 -5.84 -14.11
CA TRP A 234 14.01 -6.06 -14.70
C TRP A 234 14.15 -5.25 -15.98
N PHE A 235 15.37 -4.80 -16.24
CA PHE A 235 15.77 -4.12 -17.46
C PHE A 235 16.86 -4.91 -18.16
N GLY A 236 16.93 -4.83 -19.48
CA GLY A 236 17.96 -5.53 -20.23
C GLY A 236 18.20 -4.94 -21.61
N ASN A 237 19.29 -5.38 -22.21
CA ASN A 237 19.60 -5.19 -23.62
C ASN A 237 20.18 -6.50 -24.16
N PRO A 238 19.54 -7.14 -25.15
CA PRO A 238 19.97 -8.45 -25.61
C PRO A 238 21.31 -8.40 -26.38
N GLU A 239 21.76 -7.20 -26.75
CA GLU A 239 23.01 -6.97 -27.48
C GLU A 239 24.20 -6.65 -26.56
N LEU A 240 23.97 -6.46 -25.25
CA LEU A 240 25.01 -6.06 -24.29
C LEU A 240 25.19 -7.13 -23.22
N ASN A 241 26.44 -7.51 -22.96
CA ASN A 241 26.82 -8.28 -21.78
C ASN A 241 27.25 -7.34 -20.65
N ALA A 242 27.03 -7.74 -19.41
CA ALA A 242 27.58 -7.03 -18.26
C ALA A 242 29.11 -7.09 -18.32
N PRO A 243 29.79 -6.02 -17.89
CA PRO A 243 31.23 -6.06 -17.66
C PRO A 243 31.58 -7.27 -16.78
N SER A 244 32.73 -7.88 -17.02
CA SER A 244 33.20 -9.09 -16.31
C SER A 244 33.37 -8.94 -14.80
N ASP A 245 33.20 -7.71 -14.28
CA ASP A 245 33.67 -7.30 -12.96
C ASP A 245 32.52 -6.96 -11.98
N TYR A 246 31.32 -7.52 -12.20
CA TYR A 246 30.16 -7.40 -11.28
C TYR A 246 30.11 -8.50 -10.22
#